data_AF-A0A530BLF9-F1
#
_entry.id   AF-A0A530BLF9-F1
#
_cell.length_a   1.000
_cell.length_b   1.000
_cell.length_c   1.000
_cell.angle_alpha   90.00
_cell.angle_beta   90.00
_cell.angle_gamma   90.00
#
_symmetry.space_group_name_H-M   'P 1'
#
loop_
_entity.id
_entity.type
_entity.pdbx_description
1 polymer ?
#
loop_
_entity_poly.entity_id
_entity_poly.type
_entity_poly.pdbx_seq_one_letter_code
_entity_poly.pdbx_strand_id
1 'polypeptide(L)'
;MAELDPRALSVIQFWSDAGEDAWFEKSDAFDADFRSRFLELHCAAARRECDNWNAHAEGSLALMILLDQFPRNCFRGTGHM
;
A
#
# COMPACT_ATOMS: atom_id res chain seq x y z
N MET A 1 -9.93 -0.55 22.24
CA MET A 1 -9.35 -0.88 20.92
C MET A 1 -8.09 -0.04 20.80
N ALA A 2 -6.98 -0.60 20.28
CA ALA A 2 -5.78 0.21 20.05
C ALA A 2 -6.10 1.33 19.06
N GLU A 3 -5.34 2.42 19.07
CA GLU A 3 -5.46 3.45 18.06
C GLU A 3 -4.83 2.94 16.75
N LEU A 4 -5.46 3.25 15.61
CA LEU A 4 -4.91 2.88 14.30
C LEU A 4 -3.65 3.70 14.03
N ASP A 5 -2.62 3.02 13.55
CA ASP A 5 -1.35 3.65 13.16
C ASP A 5 -1.57 4.72 12.06
N PRO A 6 -1.10 5.97 12.24
CA PRO A 6 -1.25 7.02 11.24
C PRO A 6 -0.64 6.67 9.87
N ARG A 7 0.35 5.77 9.82
CA ARG A 7 0.93 5.29 8.56
C ARG A 7 -0.10 4.48 7.73
N ALA A 8 -0.97 3.71 8.39
CA ALA A 8 -2.04 2.99 7.71
C ALA A 8 -3.02 3.97 7.04
N LEU A 9 -3.40 5.02 7.77
CA LEU A 9 -4.26 6.07 7.25
C LEU A 9 -3.63 6.80 6.07
N SER A 10 -2.31 7.05 6.10
CA SER A 10 -1.61 7.67 4.98
C SER A 10 -1.65 6.83 3.70
N VAL A 11 -1.57 5.50 3.80
CA VAL A 11 -1.71 4.58 2.65
C VAL A 11 -3.11 4.66 2.07
N ILE A 12 -4.13 4.59 2.93
CA ILE A 12 -5.53 4.64 2.50
C ILE A 12 -5.83 5.98 1.85
N GLN A 13 -5.42 7.09 2.47
CA GLN A 13 -5.65 8.43 1.92
C GLN A 13 -4.99 8.58 0.55
N PHE A 14 -3.73 8.17 0.40
CA PHE A 14 -3.05 8.20 -0.90
C PHE A 14 -3.81 7.38 -1.95
N TRP A 15 -4.22 6.17 -1.59
CA TRP A 15 -4.92 5.27 -2.51
C TRP A 15 -6.29 5.81 -2.92
N SER A 16 -7.06 6.32 -1.95
CA SER A 16 -8.37 6.93 -2.18
C SER A 16 -8.29 8.21 -3.01
N ASP A 17 -7.30 9.08 -2.76
CA ASP A 17 -7.11 10.32 -3.52
C ASP A 17 -6.70 10.07 -4.97
N ALA A 18 -6.01 8.96 -5.23
CA ALA A 18 -5.61 8.57 -6.59
C ALA A 18 -6.82 8.18 -7.46
N GLY A 19 -7.85 7.57 -6.87
CA GLY A 19 -9.08 7.18 -7.56
C GLY A 19 -8.93 5.99 -8.51
N GLU A 20 -10.05 5.56 -9.08
CA GLU A 20 -10.16 4.32 -9.87
C GLU A 20 -9.27 4.30 -11.12
N ASP A 21 -9.11 5.44 -11.80
CA ASP A 21 -8.27 5.57 -12.98
C ASP A 21 -6.83 5.14 -12.68
N ALA A 22 -6.27 5.60 -11.55
CA ALA A 22 -4.92 5.24 -11.12
C ALA A 22 -4.79 3.77 -10.68
N TRP A 23 -5.88 3.13 -10.24
CA TRP A 23 -5.86 1.74 -9.79
C TRP A 23 -5.82 0.76 -10.96
N PHE A 24 -6.53 1.08 -12.04
CA PHE A 24 -6.75 0.16 -13.16
C PHE A 24 -5.91 0.49 -14.40
N GLU A 25 -5.52 1.75 -14.60
CA GLU A 25 -4.66 2.14 -15.70
C GLU A 25 -3.19 2.06 -15.31
N LYS A 26 -2.36 1.57 -16.25
CA LYS A 26 -0.92 1.61 -16.06
C LYS A 26 -0.44 3.06 -16.22
N SER A 27 0.12 3.61 -15.14
CA SER A 27 0.76 4.93 -15.14
C SER A 27 2.14 4.84 -14.47
N ASP A 28 3.20 4.98 -15.27
CA ASP A 28 4.58 4.93 -14.75
C ASP A 28 4.85 6.07 -13.74
N ALA A 29 4.16 7.21 -13.88
CA ALA A 29 4.25 8.33 -12.94
C ALA A 29 3.61 7.98 -11.59
N PHE A 30 2.43 7.37 -11.60
CA PHE A 30 1.77 6.91 -10.38
C PHE A 30 2.58 5.79 -9.71
N ASP A 31 3.03 4.81 -10.47
CA ASP A 31 3.85 3.70 -9.96
C ASP A 31 5.14 4.23 -9.29
N ALA A 32 5.79 5.24 -9.88
CA ALA A 32 6.97 5.87 -9.30
C ALA A 32 6.68 6.64 -8.00
N ASP A 33 5.58 7.41 -7.94
CA ASP A 33 5.17 8.12 -6.72
C ASP A 33 4.77 7.14 -5.61
N PHE A 34 3.98 6.12 -5.96
CA PHE A 34 3.55 5.09 -5.03
C PHE A 34 4.76 4.34 -4.43
N ARG A 35 5.72 3.97 -5.28
CA ARG A 35 6.98 3.34 -4.85
C ARG A 35 7.81 4.25 -3.95
N SER A 36 7.98 5.52 -4.34
CA SER A 36 8.77 6.50 -3.58
C SER A 36 8.26 6.67 -2.16
N ARG A 37 6.93 6.71 -1.99
CA ARG A 37 6.29 6.96 -0.68
C ARG A 37 6.25 5.73 0.22
N PHE A 38 6.01 4.54 -0.32
CA PHE A 38 5.62 3.38 0.49
C PHE A 38 6.50 2.14 0.35
N LEU A 39 7.63 2.18 -0.36
CA LEU A 39 8.52 1.02 -0.48
C LEU A 39 8.99 0.48 0.88
N GLU A 40 9.44 1.36 1.78
CA GLU A 40 9.87 0.94 3.11
C GLU A 40 8.71 0.34 3.92
N LEU A 41 7.50 0.86 3.75
CA LEU A 41 6.31 0.39 4.45
C LEU A 41 5.81 -0.95 3.90
N HIS A 42 5.88 -1.15 2.58
CA HIS A 42 5.69 -2.46 1.94
C HIS A 42 6.67 -3.48 2.53
N CYS A 43 7.96 -3.14 2.61
CA CYS A 43 8.98 -4.01 3.20
C CYS A 43 8.70 -4.32 4.68
N ALA A 44 8.27 -3.34 5.47
CA ALA A 44 7.89 -3.53 6.88
C ALA A 44 6.67 -4.47 7.01
N ALA A 45 5.64 -4.25 6.21
CA ALA A 45 4.46 -5.12 6.17
C ALA A 45 4.84 -6.55 5.75
N ALA A 46 5.71 -6.72 4.75
CA ALA A 46 6.20 -8.03 4.30
C ALA A 46 7.02 -8.75 5.40
N ARG A 47 7.71 -8.01 6.27
CA ARG A 47 8.39 -8.53 7.46
C ARG A 47 7.46 -8.74 8.66
N ARG A 48 6.14 -8.59 8.50
CA ARG A 48 5.10 -8.79 9.55
C ARG A 48 5.14 -7.74 10.66
N GLU A 49 5.80 -6.61 10.45
CA GLU A 49 5.93 -5.53 11.44
C GLU A 49 4.64 -4.71 11.60
N CYS A 50 3.67 -4.89 10.68
CA CYS A 50 2.38 -4.19 10.65
C CYS A 50 1.18 -5.11 10.96
N ASP A 51 1.40 -6.33 11.46
CA ASP A 51 0.33 -7.32 11.69
C ASP A 51 -0.78 -6.81 12.62
N ASN A 52 -0.44 -5.92 13.55
CA ASN A 52 -1.38 -5.31 14.48
C ASN A 52 -2.44 -4.43 13.79
N TRP A 53 -2.19 -3.98 12.54
CA TRP A 53 -3.16 -3.20 11.78
C TRP A 53 -4.42 -3.99 11.45
N ASN A 54 -4.34 -5.32 11.38
CA ASN A 54 -5.51 -6.18 11.15
C ASN A 54 -6.58 -6.11 12.28
N ALA A 55 -6.27 -5.49 13.41
CA ALA A 55 -7.26 -5.21 14.46
C ALA A 55 -8.30 -4.15 14.04
N HIS A 56 -8.09 -3.48 12.90
CA HIS A 56 -8.95 -2.44 12.34
C HIS A 56 -9.25 -2.73 10.88
N ALA A 57 -10.47 -2.45 10.42
CA ALA A 57 -10.86 -2.68 9.03
C ALA A 57 -9.99 -1.84 8.06
N GLU A 58 -9.75 -0.58 8.41
CA GLU A 58 -8.88 0.34 7.69
C GLU A 58 -7.43 -0.15 7.67
N GLY A 59 -6.93 -0.65 8.80
CA GLY A 59 -5.58 -1.21 8.87
C GLY A 59 -5.43 -2.46 7.98
N SER A 60 -6.42 -3.33 7.94
CA SER A 60 -6.47 -4.46 7.01
C SER A 60 -6.48 -4.00 5.54
N LEU A 61 -7.22 -2.94 5.21
CA LEU A 61 -7.22 -2.37 3.86
C LEU A 61 -5.83 -1.81 3.49
N ALA A 62 -5.17 -1.08 4.39
CA ALA A 62 -3.82 -0.59 4.18
C ALA A 62 -2.83 -1.75 3.92
N LEU A 63 -2.97 -2.86 4.65
CA LEU A 63 -2.17 -4.07 4.41
C LEU A 63 -2.45 -4.69 3.03
N MET A 64 -3.71 -4.76 2.58
CA MET A 64 -4.03 -5.23 1.23
C MET A 64 -3.40 -4.32 0.17
N ILE A 65 -3.47 -3.00 0.34
CA ILE A 65 -2.83 -2.06 -0.58
C ILE A 65 -1.31 -2.28 -0.61
N LEU A 66 -0.67 -2.42 0.54
CA LEU A 66 0.79 -2.61 0.62
C LEU A 66 1.26 -3.98 0.15
N LEU A 67 0.50 -5.05 0.36
CA LEU A 67 0.95 -6.41 0.09
C LEU A 67 0.43 -6.98 -1.23
N ASP A 68 -0.64 -6.41 -1.77
CA ASP A 68 -1.28 -6.87 -3.00
C ASP A 68 -1.18 -5.83 -4.12
N GLN A 69 -1.64 -4.61 -3.88
CA GLN A 69 -1.65 -3.58 -4.94
C GLN A 69 -0.24 -3.03 -5.21
N PHE A 70 0.53 -2.73 -4.16
CA PHE A 70 1.87 -2.16 -4.30
C PHE A 70 2.80 -3.02 -5.17
N PRO A 71 2.91 -4.36 -5.00
CA PRO A 71 3.75 -5.17 -5.90
C PRO A 71 3.30 -5.13 -7.37
N ARG A 72 1.98 -5.14 -7.63
CA ARG A 72 1.42 -5.08 -8.98
C ARG A 72 1.73 -3.77 -9.70
N ASN A 73 1.78 -2.66 -8.96
CA ASN A 73 2.18 -1.35 -9.47
C ASN A 73 3.71 -1.21 -9.56
N CYS A 74 4.43 -1.52 -8.48
CA CYS A 74 5.83 -1.10 -8.31
C CYS A 74 6.86 -2.12 -8.81
N PHE A 75 6.47 -3.37 -9.06
CA PHE A 75 7.36 -4.48 -9.44
C PHE A 75 6.96 -5.17 -10.75
N ARG A 76 6.37 -4.40 -11.69
CA ARG A 76 5.92 -4.89 -13.01
C ARG A 76 6.99 -5.69 -13.76
N GLY A 77 6.59 -6.87 -14.24
CA GLY A 77 7.44 -7.73 -15.07
C GLY A 77 8.58 -8.42 -14.32
N THR A 78 8.52 -8.49 -12.99
CA THR A 78 9.54 -9.15 -12.16
C THR A 78 8.92 -10.28 -11.33
N GLY A 79 9.75 -11.16 -10.78
CA GLY A 79 9.31 -12.19 -9.82
C GLY A 79 8.99 -11.65 -8.42
N HIS A 80 9.06 -10.34 -8.21
CA HIS A 80 8.66 -9.67 -6.96
C HIS A 80 7.20 -9.24 -6.94
N MET A 81 6.50 -9.25 -8.09
CA MET A 81 5.06 -9.04 -8.16
C MET A 81 4.30 -10.23 -7.58
#